data_AF-A0AAW2K1R1-F1
#
_entry.id   AF-A0AAW2K1R1-F1
#
_cell.length_a   1.000
_cell.length_b   1.000
_cell.length_c   1.000
_cell.angle_alpha   90.00
_cell.angle_beta   90.00
_cell.angle_gamma   90.00
#
_symmetry.space_group_name_H-M   'P 1'
#
loop_
_entity.id
_entity.type
_entity.pdbx_description
1 polymer ?
#
loop_
_entity_poly.entity_id
_entity_poly.type
_entity_poly.pdbx_seq_one_letter_code
_entity_poly.pdbx_strand_id
1 'polypeptide(L)'
;MRRDVAMKIKGLKERLDIIVKEKDRYDFIVNHPVAPQETTRVQSTSSIDLSEIQGREADKHVLVSKLMRGVSSRQEHGPHVISIVGTGGIGKTTLAQFYHDDCVVNCFELKIWVCVLMFTMRLRLLKQSLRV
;
A
#
# COMPACT_ATOMS: atom_id res chain seq x y z
N MET A 1 20.49 -50.78 -0.67
CA MET A 1 19.28 -49.95 -0.43
C MET A 1 19.26 -49.29 0.95
N ARG A 2 19.12 -50.01 2.10
CA ARG A 2 19.09 -49.36 3.43
C ARG A 2 20.38 -48.60 3.79
N ARG A 3 21.54 -49.16 3.44
CA ARG A 3 22.86 -48.53 3.66
C ARG A 3 23.03 -47.25 2.85
N ASP A 4 22.58 -47.24 1.60
CA ASP A 4 22.72 -46.07 0.71
C ASP A 4 21.91 -44.87 1.22
N VAL A 5 20.70 -45.12 1.73
CA VAL A 5 19.87 -44.09 2.37
C VAL A 5 20.55 -43.55 3.63
N ALA A 6 21.11 -44.41 4.47
CA ALA A 6 21.84 -43.99 5.66
C ALA A 6 23.06 -43.12 5.33
N MET A 7 23.81 -43.45 4.28
CA MET A 7 24.95 -42.66 3.81
C MET A 7 24.52 -41.28 3.29
N LYS A 8 23.39 -41.20 2.57
CA LYS A 8 22.82 -39.92 2.11
C LYS A 8 22.37 -39.04 3.27
N ILE A 9 21.71 -39.61 4.29
CA ILE A 9 21.31 -38.88 5.50
C ILE A 9 22.54 -38.35 6.24
N LYS A 10 23.60 -39.17 6.37
CA LYS A 10 24.85 -38.75 6.98
C LYS A 10 25.48 -37.56 6.24
N GLY A 11 25.56 -37.62 4.91
CA GLY A 11 26.07 -36.52 4.10
C GLY A 11 25.24 -35.25 4.19
N LEU A 12 23.91 -35.35 4.30
CA LEU A 12 23.05 -34.18 4.53
C LEU A 12 23.31 -33.54 5.89
N LYS A 13 23.51 -34.34 6.94
CA LYS A 13 23.82 -33.86 8.28
C LYS A 13 25.16 -33.10 8.30
N GLU A 14 26.20 -33.66 7.68
CA GLU A 14 27.52 -33.02 7.59
C GLU A 14 27.45 -31.68 6.83
N ARG A 15 26.68 -31.62 5.74
CA ARG A 15 26.45 -30.37 5.01
C ARG A 15 25.70 -29.33 5.83
N LEU A 16 24.68 -29.76 6.60
CA LEU A 16 23.94 -28.87 7.48
C LEU A 16 24.85 -28.31 8.59
N ASP A 17 25.71 -29.13 9.18
CA ASP A 17 26.67 -28.71 10.21
C ASP A 17 27.67 -27.67 9.68
N ILE A 18 28.10 -27.80 8.42
CA ILE A 18 28.94 -26.78 7.74
C ILE A 18 28.16 -25.47 7.59
N ILE A 19 26.93 -25.51 7.09
CA ILE A 19 26.10 -24.31 6.89
C ILE A 19 25.87 -23.57 8.21
N VAL A 20 25.61 -24.29 9.31
CA VAL A 20 25.43 -23.69 10.64
C VAL A 20 26.72 -23.00 11.09
N LYS A 21 27.87 -23.66 10.96
CA LYS A 21 29.17 -23.07 11.31
C LYS A 21 29.51 -21.84 10.48
N GLU A 22 29.22 -21.84 9.19
CA GLU A 22 29.44 -20.69 8.32
C GLU A 22 28.49 -19.53 8.67
N LYS A 23 27.23 -19.85 8.96
CA LYS A 23 26.25 -18.86 9.41
C LYS A 23 26.66 -18.18 10.71
N ASP A 24 27.21 -18.93 11.66
CA ASP A 24 27.74 -18.35 12.90
C ASP A 24 29.08 -17.63 12.67
N ARG A 25 29.98 -18.16 11.81
CA ARG A 25 31.28 -17.55 11.48
C ARG A 25 31.14 -16.17 10.84
N TYR A 26 30.17 -16.01 9.94
CA TYR A 26 29.92 -14.74 9.24
C TYR A 26 28.89 -13.87 9.94
N ASP A 27 28.42 -14.27 11.12
CA ASP A 27 27.33 -13.65 11.85
C ASP A 27 26.17 -13.29 10.89
N PHE A 28 25.76 -14.25 10.06
CA PHE A 28 24.58 -14.04 9.22
C PHE A 28 23.41 -13.84 10.17
N ILE A 29 23.01 -12.57 10.31
CA ILE A 29 21.89 -12.13 11.11
C ILE A 29 20.61 -12.67 10.44
N VAL A 30 20.26 -13.92 10.72
CA VAL A 30 19.01 -14.58 10.25
C VAL A 30 17.79 -13.93 10.89
N ASN A 31 18.00 -13.37 12.09
CA ASN A 31 17.00 -12.63 12.83
C ASN A 31 17.50 -11.22 13.04
N HIS A 32 17.45 -10.41 11.98
CA HIS A 32 17.08 -9.05 12.27
C HIS A 32 15.61 -9.20 12.69
N PRO A 33 15.20 -8.85 13.93
CA PRO A 33 14.01 -8.03 13.94
C PRO A 33 14.43 -6.93 12.98
N VAL A 34 13.83 -6.93 11.80
CA VAL A 34 13.81 -5.73 11.00
C VAL A 34 13.12 -4.77 11.96
N ALA A 35 13.90 -4.11 12.84
CA ALA A 35 13.55 -2.85 13.44
C ALA A 35 13.03 -2.13 12.23
N PRO A 36 11.70 -1.89 12.14
CA PRO A 36 11.04 -1.67 10.88
C PRO A 36 11.96 -0.72 10.15
N GLN A 37 12.65 -1.21 9.10
CA GLN A 37 13.08 -0.28 8.11
C GLN A 37 11.71 0.12 7.60
N GLU A 38 11.19 1.16 8.22
CA GLU A 38 10.67 2.31 7.54
C GLU A 38 11.65 2.56 6.38
N THR A 39 11.59 1.70 5.36
CA THR A 39 11.25 2.17 4.04
C THR A 39 10.06 3.05 4.33
N THR A 40 10.34 4.31 4.65
CA THR A 40 9.35 5.35 4.79
C THR A 40 8.89 5.49 3.36
N ARG A 41 8.07 4.53 2.91
CA ARG A 41 7.37 4.61 1.65
C ARG A 41 6.59 5.89 1.87
N VAL A 42 7.09 6.95 1.22
CA VAL A 42 6.62 8.31 1.46
C VAL A 42 5.11 8.21 1.42
N GLN A 43 4.49 8.42 2.59
CA GLN A 43 3.05 8.36 2.68
C GLN A 43 2.55 9.34 1.64
N SER A 44 1.64 8.90 0.78
CA SER A 44 1.06 9.81 -0.19
C SER A 44 0.38 10.90 0.61
N THR A 45 1.01 12.07 0.65
CA THR A 45 0.49 13.23 1.36
C THR A 45 -0.83 13.60 0.71
N SER A 46 -1.82 13.92 1.54
CA SER A 46 -3.09 14.43 1.04
C SER A 46 -2.90 15.81 0.38
N SER A 47 -1.96 16.61 0.87
CA SER A 47 -1.62 17.91 0.31
C SER A 47 -0.72 17.78 -0.93
N ILE A 48 -1.28 18.00 -2.11
CA ILE A 48 -0.57 18.27 -3.36
C ILE A 48 -1.20 19.51 -3.97
N ASP A 49 -0.36 20.38 -4.55
CA ASP A 49 -0.83 21.49 -5.37
C ASP A 49 -1.44 20.93 -6.66
N LEU A 50 -2.77 21.01 -6.78
CA LEU A 50 -3.49 20.48 -7.94
C LEU A 50 -3.09 21.20 -9.24
N SER A 51 -2.50 22.40 -9.16
CA SER A 51 -2.05 23.16 -10.33
C SER A 51 -0.81 22.55 -11.01
N GLU A 52 -0.03 21.74 -10.28
CA GLU A 52 1.12 21.03 -10.84
C GLU A 52 0.72 19.80 -11.67
N ILE A 53 -0.52 19.33 -11.53
CA ILE A 53 -1.02 18.16 -12.27
C ILE A 53 -1.44 18.59 -13.67
N GLN A 54 -0.69 18.15 -14.68
CA GLN A 54 -0.97 18.46 -16.08
C GLN A 54 -1.39 17.21 -16.88
N GLY A 55 -2.20 17.43 -17.92
CA GLY A 55 -2.55 16.39 -18.89
C GLY A 55 -3.57 15.36 -18.39
N ARG A 56 -4.29 15.67 -17.31
CA ARG A 56 -5.26 14.78 -16.66
C ARG A 56 -6.69 15.28 -16.70
N GLU A 57 -6.98 16.31 -17.51
CA GLU A 57 -8.29 16.98 -17.48
C GLU A 57 -9.45 16.06 -17.84
N ALA A 58 -9.25 15.14 -18.80
CA ALA A 58 -10.26 14.15 -19.14
C ALA A 58 -10.52 13.18 -17.97
N ASP A 59 -9.45 12.64 -17.36
CA ASP A 59 -9.56 11.74 -16.21
C ASP A 59 -10.21 12.44 -15.01
N LYS A 60 -9.83 13.70 -14.75
CA LYS A 60 -10.41 14.57 -13.73
C LYS A 60 -11.90 14.77 -13.95
N HIS A 61 -12.33 15.15 -15.16
CA HIS A 61 -13.73 15.35 -15.49
C HIS A 61 -14.56 14.07 -15.30
N VAL A 62 -14.03 12.91 -15.69
CA VAL A 62 -14.67 11.61 -15.46
C VAL A 62 -14.79 11.29 -13.97
N LEU A 63 -13.75 11.57 -13.18
CA LEU A 63 -13.78 11.35 -11.73
C LEU A 63 -14.81 12.25 -11.04
N VAL A 64 -14.79 13.56 -11.32
CA VAL A 64 -15.73 14.54 -10.73
C VAL A 64 -17.18 14.20 -11.10
N SER A 65 -17.46 13.90 -12.37
CA SER A 65 -18.82 13.52 -12.78
C SER A 65 -19.32 12.26 -12.06
N LYS A 66 -18.46 11.26 -11.84
CA LYS A 66 -18.82 10.06 -11.06
C LYS A 66 -19.08 10.38 -9.59
N LEU A 67 -18.31 11.29 -8.99
CA LEU A 67 -18.52 11.74 -7.61
C LEU A 67 -19.88 12.45 -7.48
N MET A 68 -20.18 13.38 -8.38
CA MET A 68 -21.43 14.15 -8.37
C MET A 68 -22.67 13.26 -8.56
N ARG A 69 -22.59 12.23 -9.40
CA ARG A 69 -23.70 11.28 -9.58
C ARG A 69 -24.08 10.58 -8.28
N GLY A 70 -23.10 10.20 -7.45
CA GLY A 70 -23.34 9.55 -6.16
C GLY A 70 -24.02 10.47 -5.13
N VAL A 71 -23.74 11.77 -5.18
CA VAL A 71 -24.40 12.75 -4.30
C VAL A 71 -25.88 12.90 -4.68
N SER A 72 -26.19 12.90 -5.98
CA SER A 72 -27.55 13.06 -6.49
C SER A 72 -28.39 11.78 -6.40
N SER A 73 -27.78 10.60 -6.50
CA SER A 73 -28.46 9.30 -6.43
C SER A 73 -28.62 8.81 -4.99
N ARG A 74 -29.40 9.53 -4.18
CA ARG A 74 -29.73 9.17 -2.78
C ARG A 74 -30.58 7.87 -2.63
N GLN A 75 -30.78 7.10 -3.70
CA GLN A 75 -31.77 6.00 -3.78
C GLN A 75 -31.20 4.60 -4.07
N GLU A 76 -29.89 4.41 -4.13
CA GLU A 76 -29.32 3.04 -4.28
C GLU A 76 -28.83 2.53 -2.91
N HIS A 77 -29.24 1.30 -2.56
CA HIS A 77 -29.17 0.70 -1.21
C HIS A 77 -27.75 0.39 -0.67
N GLY A 78 -26.74 1.23 -0.92
CA GLY A 78 -25.36 1.00 -0.47
C GLY A 78 -24.42 2.18 -0.69
N PRO A 79 -23.15 2.07 -0.25
CA PRO A 79 -22.14 3.10 -0.45
C PRO A 79 -21.77 3.22 -1.93
N HIS A 80 -21.66 4.45 -2.43
CA HIS A 80 -21.13 4.72 -3.77
C HIS A 80 -19.60 4.55 -3.78
N VAL A 81 -19.10 3.61 -4.59
CA VAL A 81 -17.67 3.26 -4.64
C VAL A 81 -17.11 3.53 -6.03
N ILE A 82 -16.01 4.29 -6.08
CA ILE A 82 -15.25 4.56 -7.30
C ILE A 82 -13.87 3.92 -7.15
N SER A 83 -13.53 3.01 -8.08
CA SER A 83 -12.23 2.35 -8.12
C SER A 83 -11.34 2.95 -9.22
N ILE A 84 -10.06 3.21 -8.90
CA ILE A 84 -9.03 3.65 -9.84
C ILE A 84 -8.04 2.49 -10.02
N VAL A 85 -8.06 1.87 -11.20
CA VAL A 85 -7.26 0.68 -11.53
C VAL A 85 -6.27 1.00 -12.64
N GLY A 86 -5.09 0.37 -12.60
CA GLY A 86 -4.03 0.59 -13.57
C GLY A 86 -2.67 0.11 -13.08
N THR A 87 -1.69 0.13 -13.96
CA THR A 87 -0.30 -0.31 -13.70
C THR A 87 0.39 0.53 -12.62
N GLY A 88 1.49 0.00 -12.07
CA GLY A 88 2.33 0.74 -11.13
C GLY A 88 2.92 2.00 -11.77
N GLY A 89 3.07 3.09 -11.00
CA GLY A 89 3.68 4.34 -11.47
C GLY A 89 2.82 5.23 -12.36
N ILE A 90 1.63 4.79 -12.79
CA ILE A 90 0.77 5.55 -13.72
C ILE A 90 0.08 6.79 -13.09
N GLY A 91 0.32 7.11 -11.82
CA GLY A 91 -0.28 8.28 -11.17
C GLY A 91 -1.71 8.09 -10.65
N LYS A 92 -2.14 6.86 -10.32
CA LYS A 92 -3.48 6.60 -9.73
C LYS A 92 -3.75 7.42 -8.47
N THR A 93 -2.77 7.48 -7.58
CA THR A 93 -2.87 8.24 -6.33
C THR A 93 -2.94 9.74 -6.61
N THR A 94 -2.20 10.23 -7.61
CA THR A 94 -2.27 11.62 -8.08
C THR A 94 -3.66 11.96 -8.61
N LEU A 95 -4.26 11.08 -9.41
CA LEU A 95 -5.64 11.27 -9.88
C LEU A 95 -6.65 11.30 -8.73
N ALA A 96 -6.46 10.45 -7.72
CA ALA A 96 -7.34 10.42 -6.55
C ALA A 96 -7.32 11.74 -5.76
N GLN A 97 -6.21 12.52 -5.78
CA GLN A 97 -6.08 13.77 -5.04
C GLN A 97 -6.98 14.90 -5.54
N PHE A 98 -7.56 14.80 -6.74
CA PHE A 98 -8.58 15.75 -7.20
C PHE A 98 -9.87 15.74 -6.36
N TYR A 99 -9.99 14.88 -5.35
CA TYR A 99 -11.03 15.04 -4.33
C TYR A 99 -10.88 16.31 -3.47
N HIS A 100 -9.69 16.94 -3.49
CA HIS A 100 -9.45 18.27 -2.92
C HIS A 100 -9.80 19.42 -3.87
N ASP A 101 -10.24 19.12 -5.10
CA ASP A 101 -10.67 20.17 -6.04
C ASP A 101 -11.87 20.93 -5.47
N ASP A 102 -11.90 22.25 -5.64
CA ASP A 102 -12.96 23.11 -5.10
C ASP A 102 -14.36 22.70 -5.56
N CYS A 103 -14.48 22.15 -6.77
CA CYS A 103 -15.75 21.64 -7.30
C CYS A 103 -16.26 20.43 -6.50
N VAL A 104 -15.35 19.66 -5.90
CA VAL A 104 -15.65 18.44 -5.14
C VAL A 104 -15.75 18.75 -3.64
N VAL A 105 -14.91 19.65 -3.13
CA VAL A 105 -14.79 19.99 -1.71
C VAL A 105 -16.14 20.35 -1.09
N ASN A 106 -16.96 21.13 -1.80
CA ASN A 106 -18.24 21.62 -1.30
C ASN A 106 -19.36 20.57 -1.35
N CYS A 107 -19.11 19.39 -1.94
CA CYS A 107 -20.12 18.35 -2.11
C CYS A 107 -20.12 17.32 -0.97
N PHE A 108 -19.11 17.31 -0.09
CA PHE A 108 -18.94 16.34 0.97
C PHE A 108 -18.68 17.03 2.32
N GLU A 109 -19.51 16.74 3.33
CA GLU A 109 -19.36 17.26 4.69
C GLU A 109 -18.07 16.77 5.37
N LEU A 110 -17.68 15.52 5.10
CA LEU A 110 -16.51 14.88 5.67
C LEU A 110 -15.64 14.25 4.58
N LYS A 111 -14.33 14.48 4.68
CA LYS A 111 -13.32 13.95 3.77
C LYS A 111 -12.20 13.31 4.57
N ILE A 112 -11.85 12.07 4.22
CA ILE A 112 -10.81 11.30 4.91
C ILE A 112 -9.89 10.68 3.87
N TRP A 113 -8.58 10.87 4.05
CA TRP A 113 -7.54 10.21 3.25
C TRP A 113 -6.80 9.19 4.10
N VAL A 114 -6.80 7.94 3.67
CA VAL A 114 -6.17 6.84 4.40
C VAL A 114 -5.13 6.16 3.50
N CYS A 115 -3.89 6.11 3.96
CA CYS A 115 -2.83 5.34 3.31
C CYS A 115 -2.73 3.95 3.97
N VAL A 116 -3.14 2.91 3.25
CA VAL A 116 -3.02 1.52 3.74
C VAL A 116 -1.75 0.90 3.18
N LEU A 117 -0.74 0.72 4.04
CA LEU A 117 0.52 0.06 3.67
C LEU A 117 0.45 -1.43 4.01
N MET A 118 1.04 -2.26 3.15
CA MET A 118 1.06 -3.73 3.26
C MET A 118 1.56 -4.26 4.61
N PHE A 119 2.46 -3.53 5.28
CA PHE A 119 3.01 -3.91 6.58
C PHE A 119 2.10 -3.55 7.77
N THR A 120 1.13 -2.65 7.60
CA THR A 120 0.28 -2.11 8.69
C THR A 120 -1.09 -2.76 8.80
N MET A 121 -1.23 -4.04 8.45
CA MET A 121 -2.50 -4.77 8.56
C MET A 121 -2.86 -5.20 10.01
N ARG A 122 -2.16 -4.68 11.02
CA ARG A 122 -2.52 -4.82 12.44
C ARG A 122 -2.75 -3.44 13.07
N LEU A 123 -4.03 -3.11 13.26
CA LEU A 123 -4.57 -2.16 14.26
C LEU A 123 -4.05 -0.71 14.22
N ARG A 124 -4.22 0.05 13.11
CA ARG A 124 -4.08 1.52 13.14
C ARG A 124 -5.02 2.31 12.21
N LEU A 125 -6.16 1.77 11.79
CA LEU A 125 -7.12 2.55 10.98
C LEU A 125 -7.76 3.73 11.75
N LEU A 126 -7.65 3.77 13.08
CA LEU A 126 -8.21 4.85 13.92
C LEU A 126 -7.26 6.04 14.19
N LYS A 127 -5.99 6.01 13.76
CA LYS A 127 -5.02 7.07 14.11
C LYS A 127 -4.60 8.01 12.97
N GLN A 128 -4.98 7.75 11.72
CA GLN A 128 -4.63 8.63 10.58
C GLN A 128 -5.77 9.58 10.16
N SER A 129 -6.88 9.62 10.88
CA SER A 129 -8.04 10.49 10.60
C SER A 129 -7.93 11.92 11.17
N LEU A 130 -6.80 12.36 11.71
CA LEU A 130 -6.61 13.73 12.17
C LEU A 130 -5.31 14.33 11.61
N ARG A 131 -5.39 14.90 10.42
CA ARG A 131 -4.79 16.19 10.13
C ARG A 131 -5.90 17.02 9.49
N VAL A 132 -6.49 17.89 10.32
CA VAL A 132 -7.33 19.01 9.87
C VAL A 132 -6.46 19.95 9.05
#